data_AF-A0A954H3U0-F1
#
_entry.id   AF-A0A954H3U0-F1
#
_cell.length_a   1.000
_cell.length_b   1.000
_cell.length_c   1.000
_cell.angle_alpha   90.00
_cell.angle_beta   90.00
_cell.angle_gamma   90.00
#
_symmetry.space_group_name_H-M   'P 1'
#
loop_
_entity.id
_entity.type
_entity.pdbx_description
1 polymer ?
#
loop_
_entity_poly.entity_id
_entity_poly.type
_entity_poly.pdbx_seq_one_letter_code
_entity_poly.pdbx_strand_id
1 'polypeptide(L)'
;MVSPDAVILLCSDLMMTSRLSAIADRHGLKFCRVSSVDELSPAAAQYPEAIVVWDFGMSSISPDEVAAVLNDEQRSRAIAYGPHVRTQRMEAASLAGIGLVIARGRFDQHAESLIHERLTTGSDADSPEII
;
A
#
# COMPACT_ATOMS: atom_id res chain seq x y z
N MET A 1 2.91 18.45 2.37
CA MET A 1 2.88 17.00 2.09
C MET A 1 2.57 16.81 0.62
N VAL A 2 3.13 15.78 0.00
CA VAL A 2 3.02 15.54 -1.44
C VAL A 2 1.96 14.46 -1.67
N SER A 3 1.11 14.64 -2.67
CA SER A 3 0.09 13.65 -3.02
C SER A 3 0.75 12.42 -3.66
N PRO A 4 0.27 11.20 -3.40
CA PRO A 4 0.79 10.01 -4.06
C PRO A 4 0.65 10.11 -5.58
N ASP A 5 1.69 9.70 -6.30
CA ASP A 5 1.75 9.67 -7.76
C ASP A 5 1.76 8.23 -8.32
N ALA A 6 1.89 7.23 -7.44
CA ALA A 6 1.98 5.83 -7.81
C ALA A 6 1.35 4.87 -6.78
N VAL A 7 1.00 3.68 -7.25
CA VAL A 7 0.69 2.50 -6.46
C VAL A 7 1.75 1.44 -6.74
N ILE A 8 2.43 0.97 -5.69
CA ILE A 8 3.35 -0.16 -5.76
C ILE A 8 2.66 -1.38 -5.15
N LEU A 9 2.43 -2.42 -5.94
CA LEU A 9 1.86 -3.68 -5.50
C LEU A 9 2.97 -4.72 -5.31
N LEU A 10 3.20 -5.13 -4.07
CA LEU A 10 4.01 -6.29 -3.70
C LEU A 10 3.11 -7.52 -3.63
N CYS A 11 3.03 -8.27 -4.74
CA CYS A 11 2.15 -9.44 -4.89
C CYS A 11 2.54 -10.36 -6.07
N SER A 12 2.24 -11.66 -5.94
CA SER A 12 2.39 -12.67 -7.00
C SER A 12 1.07 -12.97 -7.76
N ASP A 13 -0.07 -12.46 -7.31
CA ASP A 13 -1.40 -12.73 -7.88
C ASP A 13 -1.71 -11.79 -9.06
N LEU A 14 -1.94 -12.37 -10.24
CA LEU A 14 -2.26 -11.64 -11.47
C LEU A 14 -3.65 -10.99 -11.43
N MET A 15 -4.63 -11.59 -10.72
CA MET A 15 -5.96 -11.01 -10.59
C MET A 15 -5.89 -9.72 -9.77
N MET A 16 -5.14 -9.74 -8.68
CA MET A 16 -4.92 -8.54 -7.86
C MET A 16 -4.18 -7.46 -8.65
N THR A 17 -3.17 -7.86 -9.40
CA THR A 17 -2.40 -6.98 -10.28
C THR A 17 -3.31 -6.24 -11.27
N SER A 18 -4.15 -6.98 -12.00
CA SER A 18 -5.06 -6.39 -12.99
C SER A 18 -6.01 -5.39 -12.34
N ARG A 19 -6.56 -5.74 -11.18
CA ARG A 19 -7.48 -4.88 -10.45
C ARG A 19 -6.83 -3.59 -9.96
N LEU A 20 -5.68 -3.68 -9.30
CA LEU A 20 -5.00 -2.48 -8.78
C LEU A 20 -4.43 -1.62 -9.88
N SER A 21 -4.00 -2.20 -11.00
CA SER A 21 -3.64 -1.44 -12.19
C SER A 21 -4.82 -0.61 -12.70
N ALA A 22 -6.03 -1.19 -12.75
CA ALA A 22 -7.23 -0.46 -13.18
C ALA A 22 -7.63 0.65 -12.19
N ILE A 23 -7.52 0.39 -10.88
CA ILE A 23 -7.79 1.42 -9.85
C ILE A 23 -6.78 2.57 -9.97
N ALA A 24 -5.48 2.26 -10.10
CA ALA A 24 -4.43 3.25 -10.26
C ALA A 24 -4.69 4.15 -11.49
N ASP A 25 -5.04 3.55 -12.63
CA ASP A 25 -5.35 4.26 -13.87
C ASP A 25 -6.55 5.23 -13.71
N ARG A 26 -7.63 4.80 -13.03
CA ARG A 26 -8.80 5.65 -12.74
C ARG A 26 -8.46 6.87 -11.88
N HIS A 27 -7.42 6.77 -11.06
CA HIS A 27 -6.93 7.86 -10.21
C HIS A 27 -5.76 8.63 -10.84
N GLY A 28 -5.37 8.32 -12.09
CA GLY A 28 -4.24 8.95 -12.77
C GLY A 28 -2.86 8.61 -12.18
N LEU A 29 -2.78 7.53 -11.40
CA LEU A 29 -1.56 7.09 -10.73
C LEU A 29 -0.74 6.17 -11.64
N LYS A 30 0.59 6.18 -11.45
CA LYS A 30 1.45 5.12 -11.98
C LYS A 30 1.19 3.82 -11.23
N PHE A 31 1.39 2.69 -11.91
CA PHE A 31 1.27 1.37 -11.31
C PHE A 31 2.55 0.58 -11.51
N CYS A 32 3.07 0.03 -10.41
CA CYS A 32 4.25 -0.84 -10.42
C CYS A 32 3.92 -2.12 -9.66
N ARG A 33 4.10 -3.28 -10.29
CA ARG A 33 4.03 -4.57 -9.59
C ARG A 33 5.44 -5.06 -9.32
N VAL A 34 5.70 -5.42 -8.07
CA VAL A 34 6.92 -6.08 -7.62
C VAL A 34 6.56 -7.41 -6.94
N SER A 35 7.52 -8.32 -6.90
CA SER A 35 7.35 -9.69 -6.38
C SER A 35 8.36 -10.06 -5.30
N SER A 36 9.33 -9.18 -5.03
CA SER A 36 10.35 -9.35 -4.00
C SER A 36 10.71 -8.00 -3.35
N VAL A 37 11.45 -8.07 -2.24
CA VAL A 37 11.99 -6.88 -1.56
C VAL A 37 13.08 -6.22 -2.42
N ASP A 38 13.87 -7.01 -3.16
CA ASP A 38 14.88 -6.49 -4.09
C ASP A 38 14.28 -5.65 -5.22
N GLU A 39 13.07 -6.00 -5.67
CA GLU A 39 12.30 -5.21 -6.64
C GLU A 39 11.57 -4.03 -5.97
N LEU A 40 11.14 -4.19 -4.71
CA LEU A 40 10.48 -3.12 -3.95
C LEU A 40 11.41 -1.93 -3.74
N SER A 41 12.68 -2.16 -3.41
CA SER A 41 13.65 -1.09 -3.11
C SER A 41 13.80 -0.03 -4.21
N PRO A 42 14.15 -0.40 -5.47
CA PRO A 42 14.24 0.58 -6.55
C PRO A 42 12.89 1.22 -6.88
N ALA A 43 11.77 0.48 -6.75
CA ALA A 43 10.44 1.03 -6.98
C ALA A 43 10.05 2.09 -5.93
N ALA A 44 10.31 1.82 -4.64
CA ALA A 44 10.05 2.74 -3.55
C ALA A 44 10.93 3.99 -3.62
N ALA A 45 12.17 3.86 -4.10
CA ALA A 45 13.06 5.00 -4.36
C ALA A 45 12.61 5.83 -5.57
N GLN A 46 12.07 5.19 -6.61
CA GLN A 46 11.53 5.87 -7.78
C GLN A 46 10.24 6.65 -7.47
N TYR A 47 9.40 6.12 -6.57
CA TYR A 47 8.13 6.72 -6.19
C TYR A 47 8.05 6.93 -4.66
N PRO A 48 8.74 7.96 -4.13
CA PRO A 48 8.84 8.19 -2.69
C PRO A 48 7.49 8.47 -2.01
N GLU A 49 6.47 8.86 -2.78
CA GLU A 49 5.13 9.18 -2.30
C GLU A 49 4.11 8.06 -2.52
N ALA A 50 4.54 6.92 -3.06
CA ALA A 50 3.66 5.84 -3.47
C ALA A 50 2.82 5.26 -2.33
N ILE A 51 1.63 4.81 -2.68
CA ILE A 51 0.85 3.91 -1.85
C ILE A 51 1.38 2.50 -2.07
N VAL A 52 1.91 1.89 -1.01
CA VAL A 52 2.42 0.51 -1.07
C VAL A 52 1.33 -0.46 -0.65
N VAL A 53 0.99 -1.40 -1.52
CA VAL A 53 0.04 -2.47 -1.25
C VAL A 53 0.79 -3.78 -1.17
N TRP A 54 0.65 -4.51 -0.07
CA TRP A 54 1.43 -5.72 0.17
C TRP A 54 0.57 -6.94 0.55
N ASP A 55 0.74 -8.04 -0.19
CA ASP A 55 0.14 -9.34 0.09
C ASP A 55 0.93 -10.15 1.15
N PHE A 56 0.37 -10.28 2.35
CA PHE A 56 0.90 -11.13 3.43
C PHE A 56 0.79 -12.63 3.17
N GLY A 57 0.04 -13.02 2.12
CA GLY A 57 0.06 -14.36 1.58
C GLY A 57 1.46 -14.78 1.10
N MET A 58 2.34 -13.82 0.77
CA MET A 58 3.72 -14.08 0.44
C MET A 58 4.53 -14.41 1.70
N SER A 59 4.69 -15.71 1.97
CA SER A 59 5.38 -16.19 3.17
C SER A 59 6.86 -15.84 3.21
N SER A 60 7.50 -15.65 2.06
CA SER A 60 8.93 -15.36 1.89
C SER A 60 9.35 -13.95 2.27
N ILE A 61 8.40 -13.04 2.56
CA ILE A 61 8.69 -11.64 2.87
C ILE A 61 8.25 -11.35 4.31
N SER A 62 9.15 -10.76 5.10
CA SER A 62 8.88 -10.33 6.47
C SER A 62 8.51 -8.83 6.56
N PRO A 63 7.76 -8.43 7.60
CA PRO A 63 7.44 -7.00 7.80
C PRO A 63 8.66 -6.11 7.99
N ASP A 64 9.69 -6.63 8.65
CA ASP A 64 10.93 -5.89 8.93
C ASP A 64 11.68 -5.57 7.63
N GLU A 65 11.74 -6.52 6.69
CA GLU A 65 12.37 -6.30 5.38
C GLU A 65 11.64 -5.22 4.57
N VAL A 66 10.31 -5.21 4.61
CA VAL A 66 9.51 -4.18 3.93
C VAL A 66 9.69 -2.82 4.61
N ALA A 67 9.63 -2.77 5.93
CA ALA A 67 9.77 -1.53 6.68
C ALA A 67 11.17 -0.91 6.56
N ALA A 68 12.21 -1.72 6.38
CA ALA A 68 13.58 -1.24 6.13
C ALA A 68 13.73 -0.56 4.76
N VAL A 69 12.86 -0.87 3.80
CA VAL A 69 12.88 -0.31 2.44
C VAL A 69 12.02 0.94 2.32
N LEU A 70 10.87 0.95 2.98
CA LEU A 70 9.91 2.05 2.87
C LEU A 70 10.30 3.22 3.78
N ASN A 71 10.16 4.44 3.26
CA ASN A 71 10.24 5.64 4.10
C ASN A 71 9.00 5.77 5.02
N ASP A 72 9.05 6.67 5.99
CA ASP A 72 8.00 6.83 7.00
C ASP A 72 6.62 7.14 6.39
N GLU A 73 6.59 7.95 5.33
CA GLU A 73 5.35 8.33 4.63
C GLU A 73 4.76 7.13 3.87
N GLN A 74 5.57 6.39 3.14
CA GLN A 74 5.18 5.15 2.47
C GLN A 74 4.68 4.10 3.47
N ARG A 75 5.35 3.93 4.62
CA ARG A 75 4.90 3.01 5.68
C ARG A 75 3.53 3.42 6.21
N SER A 76 3.34 4.71 6.50
CA SER A 76 2.06 5.23 6.99
C SER A 76 0.91 5.09 5.97
N ARG A 77 1.20 5.16 4.67
CA ARG A 77 0.21 4.98 3.60
C ARG A 77 0.01 3.51 3.22
N ALA A 78 0.92 2.63 3.62
CA ALA A 78 0.92 1.24 3.18
C ALA A 78 -0.34 0.48 3.63
N ILE A 79 -0.80 -0.40 2.75
CA ILE A 79 -1.92 -1.31 2.96
C ILE A 79 -1.41 -2.74 2.84
N ALA A 80 -1.32 -3.43 3.97
CA ALA A 80 -1.08 -4.85 4.04
C ALA A 80 -2.40 -5.62 4.07
N TYR A 81 -2.52 -6.66 3.25
CA TYR A 81 -3.68 -7.55 3.27
C TYR A 81 -3.25 -9.02 3.23
N GLY A 82 -4.03 -9.92 3.85
CA GLY A 82 -3.73 -11.35 3.79
C GLY A 82 -4.71 -12.27 4.53
N PRO A 83 -4.42 -13.58 4.60
CA PRO A 83 -5.26 -14.54 5.30
C PRO A 83 -5.44 -14.17 6.77
N HIS A 84 -6.66 -14.35 7.29
CA HIS A 84 -7.14 -13.84 8.59
C HIS A 84 -6.47 -14.45 9.84
N VAL A 85 -5.42 -15.27 9.69
CA VAL A 85 -4.92 -16.17 10.74
C VAL A 85 -3.47 -15.89 11.17
N ARG A 86 -2.89 -14.74 10.79
CA ARG A 86 -1.53 -14.37 11.21
C ARG A 86 -1.52 -13.14 12.11
N THR A 87 -2.21 -13.21 13.25
CA THR A 87 -2.28 -12.14 14.26
C THR A 87 -0.89 -11.62 14.64
N GLN A 88 0.11 -12.51 14.82
CA GLN A 88 1.51 -12.12 15.07
C GLN A 88 2.16 -11.34 13.92
N ARG A 89 1.86 -11.64 12.65
CA ARG A 89 2.40 -10.85 11.52
C ARG A 89 1.68 -9.50 11.38
N MET A 90 0.40 -9.44 11.72
CA MET A 90 -0.35 -8.18 11.71
C MET A 90 0.15 -7.24 12.82
N GLU A 91 0.43 -7.77 14.00
CA GLU A 91 1.08 -7.03 15.09
C GLU A 91 2.49 -6.58 14.68
N ALA A 92 3.32 -7.46 14.12
CA ALA A 92 4.66 -7.09 13.66
C ALA A 92 4.64 -5.98 12.61
N ALA A 93 3.71 -6.02 11.66
CA ALA A 93 3.58 -4.97 10.66
C ALA A 93 3.08 -3.64 11.23
N SER A 94 2.15 -3.70 12.19
CA SER A 94 1.73 -2.50 12.91
C SER A 94 2.89 -1.90 13.72
N LEU A 95 3.67 -2.71 14.41
CA LEU A 95 4.88 -2.29 15.13
C LEU A 95 5.96 -1.71 14.19
N ALA A 96 6.03 -2.22 12.97
CA ALA A 96 6.92 -1.71 11.92
C ALA A 96 6.41 -0.42 11.26
N GLY A 97 5.25 0.11 11.68
CA GLY A 97 4.67 1.36 11.20
C GLY A 97 3.86 1.26 9.92
N ILE A 98 3.45 0.05 9.51
CA ILE A 98 2.55 -0.15 8.37
C ILE A 98 1.17 0.39 8.71
N GLY A 99 0.68 1.33 7.90
CA GLY A 99 -0.49 2.14 8.20
C GLY A 99 -1.81 1.37 8.34
N LEU A 100 -2.07 0.42 7.45
CA LEU A 100 -3.27 -0.41 7.51
C LEU A 100 -2.94 -1.87 7.26
N VAL A 101 -3.40 -2.73 8.17
CA VAL A 101 -3.29 -4.19 8.03
C VAL A 101 -4.69 -4.81 8.13
N ILE A 102 -5.16 -5.46 7.06
CA ILE A 102 -6.53 -5.97 6.97
C ILE A 102 -6.62 -7.38 6.39
N ALA A 103 -7.80 -8.00 6.53
CA ALA A 103 -8.10 -9.28 5.92
C ALA A 103 -8.17 -9.18 4.38
N ARG A 104 -7.73 -10.23 3.68
CA ARG A 104 -7.84 -10.33 2.21
C ARG A 104 -9.26 -10.05 1.72
N GLY A 105 -10.28 -10.69 2.31
CA GLY A 105 -11.67 -10.48 1.89
C GLY A 105 -12.16 -9.04 2.03
N ARG A 106 -11.66 -8.30 3.03
CA ARG A 106 -11.98 -6.86 3.19
C ARG A 106 -11.30 -6.02 2.12
N PHE A 107 -10.03 -6.31 1.82
CA PHE A 107 -9.33 -5.64 0.73
C PHE A 107 -10.00 -5.93 -0.61
N ASP A 108 -10.38 -7.18 -0.87
CA ASP A 108 -11.10 -7.57 -2.08
C ASP A 108 -12.46 -6.87 -2.22
N GLN A 109 -13.10 -6.44 -1.14
CA GLN A 109 -14.37 -5.71 -1.22
C GLN A 109 -14.17 -4.20 -1.36
N HIS A 110 -13.11 -3.66 -0.78
CA HIS A 110 -12.96 -2.21 -0.58
C HIS A 110 -11.67 -1.62 -1.17
N ALA A 111 -10.92 -2.34 -2.00
CA ALA A 111 -9.63 -1.89 -2.55
C ALA A 111 -9.67 -0.46 -3.09
N GLU A 112 -10.69 -0.11 -3.89
CA GLU A 112 -10.81 1.24 -4.47
C GLU A 112 -11.00 2.32 -3.39
N SER A 113 -11.94 2.12 -2.47
CA SER A 113 -12.16 3.06 -1.36
C SER A 113 -10.94 3.22 -0.46
N LEU A 114 -10.20 2.13 -0.21
CA LEU A 114 -8.99 2.15 0.61
C LEU A 114 -7.84 2.89 -0.07
N ILE A 115 -7.66 2.70 -1.38
CA ILE A 115 -6.68 3.47 -2.16
C ILE A 115 -7.06 4.95 -2.15
N HIS A 116 -8.35 5.26 -2.37
CA HIS A 116 -8.83 6.63 -2.32
C HIS A 116 -8.58 7.31 -0.97
N GLU A 117 -8.86 6.62 0.14
CA GLU A 117 -8.58 7.12 1.49
C GLU A 117 -7.09 7.47 1.65
N ARG A 118 -6.17 6.65 1.11
CA ARG A 118 -4.73 6.94 1.19
C ARG A 118 -4.25 8.06 0.28
N LEU A 119 -5.01 8.39 -0.75
CA LEU A 119 -4.79 9.61 -1.54
C LEU A 119 -5.19 10.86 -0.75
N THR A 120 -6.29 10.78 0.01
CA THR A 120 -6.87 11.94 0.70
C THR A 120 -6.34 12.15 2.12
N THR A 121 -5.73 11.14 2.75
CA THR A 121 -5.14 11.25 4.11
C THR A 121 -3.97 12.27 4.16
N GLY A 122 -3.51 12.79 3.01
CA GLY A 122 -2.59 13.93 2.92
C GLY A 122 -3.22 15.26 2.46
N SER A 123 -4.55 15.33 2.32
CA SER A 123 -5.30 16.43 1.69
C SER A 123 -6.28 17.15 2.64
N ASP A 124 -6.09 17.08 3.95
CA ASP A 124 -6.84 17.92 4.90
C ASP A 124 -6.10 19.25 5.15
N ALA A 125 -6.08 20.09 4.11
CA ALA A 125 -5.80 21.52 4.21
C ALA A 125 -6.58 22.35 3.18
N ASP A 126 -7.69 21.84 2.64
CA ASP A 126 -8.67 22.66 1.94
C ASP A 126 -9.91 22.79 2.83
N SER A 127 -9.84 23.72 3.78
CA SER A 127 -11.05 24.20 4.44
C SER A 127 -11.88 24.91 3.37
N PRO A 128 -13.17 24.60 3.16
CA PRO A 128 -14.00 25.48 2.38
C PRO A 128 -14.07 26.81 3.15
N GLU A 129 -13.50 27.85 2.56
CA GLU A 129 -13.71 29.23 2.98
C GLU A 129 -15.21 29.51 2.77
N ILE A 130 -16.01 29.31 3.81
CA ILE A 130 -17.40 29.77 3.83
C ILE A 130 -17.35 31.26 4.16
N ILE A 131 -17.55 32.02 3.09
CA ILE A 131 -17.77 33.48 3.00
C ILE A 131 -18.80 33.97 4.02
#